data_AF-A0A1H2BDF9-F1
#
_entry.id   AF-A0A1H2BDF9-F1
#
_cell.length_a   1.000
_cell.length_b   1.000
_cell.length_c   1.000
_cell.angle_alpha   90.00
_cell.angle_beta   90.00
_cell.angle_gamma   90.00
#
_symmetry.space_group_name_H-M   'P 1'
#
loop_
_entity.id
_entity.type
_entity.pdbx_description
1 polymer ?
#
loop_
_entity_poly.entity_id
_entity_poly.type
_entity_poly.pdbx_seq_one_letter_code
_entity_poly.pdbx_strand_id
1 'polypeptide(L)'
;MAILSLQGNMGGNPVWNNPNVWAGDSVGNPVTPKAGNPCFLWARVFNLYNGPVNNITVSFFVLLPSGNGLWPPEAHGTNVIGQIPANGNATIYCSIPWVPDSSQSSHQCLVAVGYCDECPPPPTVPGTPVNANDIQVAQHNVDIHQLSAAETTVLRPFDINDTGHSGYVQISRAPLAANSSLLRTRGIPADIPEAPGGEQIGLADRVTGEALGEKVSYRPGERWQLNAVIDTAQRVPGTAALYHVSFVENGSVIGGVSNIILH
;
A
#
# COMPACT_ATOMS: atom_id res chain seq x y z
N MET A 1 0.10 -3.23 -30.11
CA MET A 1 0.50 -2.22 -29.11
C MET A 1 0.84 -2.97 -27.85
N ALA A 2 2.04 -2.77 -27.29
CA ALA A 2 2.42 -3.43 -26.04
C ALA A 2 1.47 -2.99 -24.92
N ILE A 3 1.12 -3.90 -24.02
CA ILE A 3 0.29 -3.61 -22.85
C ILE A 3 1.02 -4.24 -21.66
N LEU A 4 1.62 -3.39 -20.84
CA LEU A 4 2.25 -3.79 -19.59
C LEU A 4 1.28 -3.56 -18.45
N SER A 5 1.23 -4.52 -17.53
CA SER A 5 0.43 -4.37 -16.32
C SER A 5 1.22 -4.78 -15.09
N LEU A 6 1.08 -4.01 -14.02
CA LEU A 6 1.43 -4.44 -12.67
C LEU A 6 0.19 -4.77 -11.84
N GLN A 7 -1.02 -4.57 -12.37
CA GLN A 7 -2.26 -4.90 -11.66
C GLN A 7 -2.53 -6.41 -11.60
N GLY A 8 -2.30 -7.15 -12.70
CA GLY A 8 -2.43 -8.62 -12.69
C GLY A 8 -3.71 -9.14 -12.02
N ASN A 9 -3.64 -10.29 -11.36
CA ASN A 9 -4.73 -10.76 -10.51
C ASN A 9 -4.65 -10.12 -9.12
N MET A 10 -5.53 -9.15 -8.86
CA MET A 10 -5.63 -8.44 -7.58
C MET A 10 -6.30 -9.26 -6.47
N GLY A 11 -6.97 -10.37 -6.80
CA GLY A 11 -7.62 -11.25 -5.81
C GLY A 11 -8.73 -10.58 -4.99
N GLY A 12 -9.33 -9.50 -5.49
CA GLY A 12 -10.32 -8.70 -4.75
C GLY A 12 -9.71 -7.67 -3.79
N ASN A 13 -8.38 -7.57 -3.70
CA ASN A 13 -7.72 -6.54 -2.91
C ASN A 13 -8.03 -5.15 -3.50
N PRO A 14 -8.12 -4.11 -2.66
CA PRO A 14 -8.19 -2.74 -3.15
C PRO A 14 -6.91 -2.36 -3.91
N VAL A 15 -7.02 -1.37 -4.79
CA VAL A 15 -5.94 -0.93 -5.69
C VAL A 15 -4.65 -0.50 -4.97
N TRP A 16 -4.76 -0.03 -3.73
CA TRP A 16 -3.62 0.35 -2.88
C TRP A 16 -2.95 -0.85 -2.17
N ASN A 17 -3.47 -2.08 -2.34
CA ASN A 17 -2.90 -3.33 -1.79
C ASN A 17 -2.57 -4.33 -2.91
N ASN A 18 -1.90 -3.85 -3.94
CA ASN A 18 -1.50 -4.70 -5.06
C ASN A 18 -0.44 -5.72 -4.60
N PRO A 19 -0.69 -7.04 -4.76
CA PRO A 19 0.25 -8.07 -4.34
C PRO A 19 1.47 -8.19 -5.28
N ASN A 20 1.45 -7.51 -6.43
CA ASN A 20 2.54 -7.53 -7.41
C ASN A 20 3.59 -6.45 -7.14
N VAL A 21 3.50 -5.70 -6.04
CA VAL A 21 4.61 -4.92 -5.50
C VAL A 21 4.71 -5.21 -4.01
N TRP A 22 5.92 -5.50 -3.52
CA TRP A 22 6.14 -5.89 -2.13
C TRP A 22 7.56 -5.53 -1.67
N ALA A 23 7.76 -5.55 -0.36
CA ALA A 23 9.09 -5.52 0.23
C ALA A 23 9.56 -6.97 0.46
N GLY A 24 10.79 -7.28 0.06
CA GLY A 24 11.36 -8.62 0.15
C GLY A 24 12.83 -8.63 0.58
N ASP A 25 13.34 -9.83 0.84
CA ASP A 25 14.76 -10.07 1.01
C ASP A 25 15.53 -10.01 -0.33
N SER A 26 16.82 -10.35 -0.30
CA SER A 26 17.68 -10.31 -1.50
C SER A 26 17.34 -11.36 -2.57
N VAL A 27 16.50 -12.36 -2.25
CA VAL A 27 16.09 -13.41 -3.18
C VAL A 27 14.59 -13.34 -3.52
N GLY A 28 13.88 -12.34 -2.99
CA GLY A 28 12.50 -12.03 -3.32
C GLY A 28 11.45 -12.63 -2.40
N ASN A 29 11.86 -13.26 -1.30
CA ASN A 29 10.89 -13.69 -0.29
C ASN A 29 10.28 -12.46 0.37
N PRO A 30 8.94 -12.37 0.48
CA PRO A 30 8.33 -11.22 1.12
C PRO A 30 8.71 -11.10 2.60
N VAL A 31 8.95 -9.88 3.04
CA VAL A 31 9.28 -9.56 4.43
C VAL A 31 8.42 -8.41 4.94
N THR A 32 8.22 -8.34 6.25
CA THR A 32 7.65 -7.15 6.90
C THR A 32 8.75 -6.09 7.03
N PRO A 33 8.61 -4.90 6.41
CA PRO A 33 9.58 -3.82 6.56
C PRO A 33 9.69 -3.41 8.04
N LYS A 34 10.92 -3.27 8.53
CA LYS A 34 11.20 -2.81 9.90
C LYS A 34 12.08 -1.58 9.83
N ALA A 35 11.71 -0.54 10.56
CA ALA A 35 12.47 0.70 10.63
C ALA A 35 13.95 0.43 10.96
N GLY A 36 14.85 1.06 10.19
CA GLY A 36 16.30 0.89 10.33
C GLY A 36 16.89 -0.41 9.76
N ASN A 37 16.05 -1.37 9.32
CA ASN A 37 16.52 -2.59 8.68
C ASN A 37 16.32 -2.51 7.16
N PRO A 38 17.37 -2.73 6.34
CA PRO A 38 17.24 -2.70 4.89
C PRO A 38 16.40 -3.88 4.37
N CYS A 39 15.60 -3.61 3.35
CA CYS A 39 14.92 -4.60 2.52
C CYS A 39 14.94 -4.14 1.05
N PHE A 40 14.50 -4.99 0.13
CA PHE A 40 14.44 -4.67 -1.30
C PHE A 40 12.99 -4.49 -1.75
N LEU A 41 12.77 -3.59 -2.70
CA LEU A 41 11.47 -3.42 -3.33
C LEU A 41 11.39 -4.35 -4.54
N TRP A 42 10.33 -5.13 -4.61
CA TRP A 42 10.10 -6.12 -5.65
C TRP A 42 8.80 -5.81 -6.39
N ALA A 43 8.78 -6.11 -7.68
CA ALA A 43 7.59 -5.98 -8.51
C ALA A 43 7.45 -7.16 -9.48
N ARG A 44 6.21 -7.48 -9.83
CA ARG A 44 5.87 -8.42 -10.91
C ARG A 44 5.17 -7.66 -12.03
N VAL A 45 5.73 -7.78 -13.23
CA VAL A 45 5.22 -7.14 -14.45
C VAL A 45 4.65 -8.21 -15.37
N PHE A 46 3.47 -7.97 -15.89
CA PHE A 46 2.76 -8.82 -16.84
C PHE A 46 2.79 -8.18 -18.23
N ASN A 47 3.09 -8.99 -19.23
CA ASN A 47 2.90 -8.63 -20.62
C ASN A 47 1.53 -9.14 -21.07
N LEU A 48 0.57 -8.24 -21.24
CA LEU A 48 -0.78 -8.56 -21.72
C LEU A 48 -0.88 -8.52 -23.25
N TYR A 49 0.24 -8.29 -23.94
CA TYR A 49 0.30 -8.29 -25.40
C TYR A 49 0.58 -9.69 -25.95
N ASN A 50 0.11 -9.94 -27.17
CA ASN A 50 0.30 -11.20 -27.90
C ASN A 50 1.69 -11.38 -28.53
N GLY A 51 2.59 -10.40 -28.34
CA GLY A 51 4.00 -10.48 -28.74
C GLY A 51 4.93 -10.25 -27.55
N PRO A 52 6.22 -10.60 -27.67
CA PRO A 52 7.20 -10.26 -26.65
C PRO A 52 7.35 -8.74 -26.52
N VAL A 53 7.63 -8.26 -25.31
CA VAL A 53 7.95 -6.86 -25.03
C VAL A 53 9.35 -6.80 -24.44
N ASN A 54 10.18 -5.88 -24.94
CA ASN A 54 11.59 -5.74 -24.59
C ASN A 54 11.85 -4.46 -23.81
N ASN A 55 13.00 -4.40 -23.14
CA ASN A 55 13.52 -3.19 -22.49
C ASN A 55 12.52 -2.51 -21.54
N ILE A 56 11.83 -3.31 -20.74
CA ILE A 56 10.80 -2.82 -19.84
C ILE A 56 11.48 -2.20 -18.63
N THR A 57 11.29 -0.90 -18.45
CA THR A 57 11.80 -0.18 -17.29
C THR A 57 10.77 -0.25 -16.16
N VAL A 58 11.24 -0.55 -14.95
CA VAL A 58 10.44 -0.51 -13.73
C VAL A 58 11.07 0.46 -12.75
N SER A 59 10.32 1.52 -12.44
CA SER A 59 10.71 2.53 -11.45
C SER A 59 9.96 2.30 -10.15
N PHE A 60 10.70 2.30 -9.04
CA PHE A 60 10.19 2.09 -7.70
C PHE A 60 10.19 3.41 -6.94
N PHE A 61 9.10 3.67 -6.24
CA PHE A 61 8.88 4.90 -5.49
C PHE A 61 8.49 4.56 -4.06
N VAL A 62 9.06 5.31 -3.13
CA VAL A 62 8.56 5.42 -1.75
C VAL A 62 7.86 6.77 -1.70
N LEU A 63 6.54 6.75 -1.70
CA LEU A 63 5.77 7.98 -1.83
C LEU A 63 5.81 8.79 -0.54
N LEU A 64 5.51 10.08 -0.68
CA LEU A 64 5.23 10.91 0.47
C LEU A 64 3.96 10.36 1.18
N PRO A 65 3.96 10.32 2.52
CA PRO A 65 2.84 9.80 3.28
C PRO A 65 1.62 10.68 3.02
N SER A 66 0.72 10.20 2.20
CA SER A 66 -0.58 10.78 1.98
C SER A 66 -1.54 9.64 1.67
N GLY A 67 -2.82 9.85 1.97
CA GLY A 67 -3.85 8.86 1.67
C GLY A 67 -3.92 8.34 0.25
N ASN A 68 -3.56 9.19 -0.70
CA ASN A 68 -3.53 8.85 -2.12
C ASN A 68 -2.11 8.53 -2.62
N GLY A 69 -1.11 8.71 -1.77
CA GLY A 69 0.29 8.68 -2.15
C GLY A 69 0.64 9.82 -3.12
N LEU A 70 1.56 10.71 -2.77
CA LEU A 70 2.02 11.73 -3.71
C LEU A 70 3.30 11.30 -4.39
N TRP A 71 3.39 11.55 -5.69
CA TRP A 71 4.64 11.34 -6.42
C TRP A 71 5.78 12.14 -5.76
N PRO A 72 6.89 11.49 -5.38
CA PRO A 72 8.10 12.19 -4.97
C PRO A 72 8.76 12.84 -6.20
N PRO A 73 9.74 13.74 -6.01
CA PRO A 73 10.47 14.34 -7.12
C PRO A 73 11.24 13.31 -7.96
N GLU A 74 11.70 12.21 -7.35
CA GLU A 74 12.52 11.19 -8.00
C GLU A 74 12.14 9.78 -7.54
N ALA A 75 12.39 8.79 -8.39
CA ALA A 75 12.26 7.38 -8.02
C ALA A 75 13.31 6.99 -6.98
N HIS A 76 12.95 6.10 -6.06
CA HIS A 76 13.90 5.47 -5.14
C HIS A 76 14.95 4.65 -5.90
N GLY A 77 14.53 4.01 -6.99
CA GLY A 77 15.44 3.37 -7.92
C GLY A 77 14.71 2.76 -9.11
N THR A 78 15.47 2.36 -10.11
CA THR A 78 14.96 1.85 -11.38
C THR A 78 15.74 0.62 -11.80
N ASN A 79 15.07 -0.33 -12.45
CA ASN A 79 15.70 -1.50 -13.02
C ASN A 79 15.02 -1.90 -14.34
N VAL A 80 15.68 -2.71 -15.17
CA VAL A 80 15.22 -3.05 -16.52
C VAL A 80 15.07 -4.57 -16.70
N ILE A 81 13.93 -4.98 -17.24
CA ILE A 81 13.67 -6.35 -17.69
C ILE A 81 13.99 -6.40 -19.18
N GLY A 82 14.89 -7.31 -19.57
CA GLY A 82 15.31 -7.44 -20.97
C GLY A 82 14.17 -7.83 -21.91
N GLN A 83 13.37 -8.82 -21.53
CA GLN A 83 12.20 -9.27 -22.30
C GLN A 83 11.16 -9.97 -21.42
N ILE A 84 9.87 -9.76 -21.69
CA ILE A 84 8.79 -10.63 -21.22
C ILE A 84 8.10 -11.26 -22.44
N PRO A 85 8.00 -12.60 -22.53
CA PRO A 85 7.27 -13.28 -23.60
C PRO A 85 5.81 -12.85 -23.70
N ALA A 86 5.17 -13.11 -24.84
CA ALA A 86 3.74 -12.88 -25.02
C ALA A 86 2.91 -13.55 -23.92
N ASN A 87 1.96 -12.82 -23.32
CA ASN A 87 1.13 -13.29 -22.20
C ASN A 87 1.94 -13.79 -20.98
N GLY A 88 3.22 -13.43 -20.89
CA GLY A 88 4.13 -13.82 -19.82
C GLY A 88 4.15 -12.82 -18.67
N ASN A 89 4.96 -13.13 -17.66
CA ASN A 89 5.31 -12.17 -16.61
C ASN A 89 6.77 -12.36 -16.20
N ALA A 90 7.33 -11.35 -15.54
CA ALA A 90 8.64 -11.40 -14.93
C ALA A 90 8.62 -10.65 -13.59
N THR A 91 9.47 -11.12 -12.68
CA THR A 91 9.73 -10.46 -11.40
C THR A 91 11.02 -9.67 -11.50
N ILE A 92 11.05 -8.47 -10.93
CA ILE A 92 12.23 -7.60 -10.85
C ILE A 92 12.31 -6.95 -9.47
N TYR A 93 13.51 -6.55 -9.08
CA TYR A 93 13.74 -5.85 -7.82
C TYR A 93 14.54 -4.56 -8.04
N CYS A 94 14.34 -3.59 -7.14
CA CYS A 94 15.17 -2.41 -7.05
C CYS A 94 16.52 -2.79 -6.44
N SER A 95 17.62 -2.54 -7.14
CA SER A 95 18.97 -2.85 -6.65
C SER A 95 19.42 -1.97 -5.48
N ILE A 96 18.73 -0.85 -5.25
CA ILE A 96 18.97 0.06 -4.13
C ILE A 96 18.13 -0.41 -2.94
N PRO A 97 18.74 -0.87 -1.84
CA PRO A 97 18.01 -1.24 -0.64
C PRO A 97 17.16 -0.07 -0.13
N TRP A 98 15.92 -0.35 0.25
CA TRP A 98 15.08 0.58 0.97
C TRP A 98 15.21 0.33 2.47
N VAL A 99 15.54 1.38 3.22
CA VAL A 99 15.54 1.36 4.69
C VAL A 99 14.31 2.15 5.15
N PRO A 100 13.29 1.50 5.71
CA PRO A 100 12.12 2.20 6.21
C PRO A 100 12.52 3.21 7.29
N ASP A 101 11.98 4.42 7.19
CA ASP A 101 12.28 5.52 8.10
C ASP A 101 11.10 5.74 9.04
N SER A 102 11.32 5.56 10.35
CA SER A 102 10.28 5.81 11.37
C SER A 102 10.04 7.30 11.64
N SER A 103 10.90 8.20 11.16
CA SER A 103 10.82 9.63 11.44
C SER A 103 9.87 10.39 10.50
N GLN A 104 9.56 9.84 9.32
CA GLN A 104 8.78 10.52 8.28
C GLN A 104 7.30 10.11 8.24
N SER A 105 6.70 9.77 9.38
CA SER A 105 5.40 9.08 9.56
C SER A 105 5.54 7.55 9.53
N SER A 106 4.59 6.87 10.19
CA SER A 106 4.62 5.40 10.33
C SER A 106 4.28 4.63 9.05
N HIS A 107 3.67 5.29 8.05
CA HIS A 107 3.21 4.64 6.83
C HIS A 107 3.96 5.16 5.61
N GLN A 108 4.68 4.29 4.91
CA GLN A 108 5.37 4.61 3.66
C GLN A 108 4.72 3.82 2.52
N CYS A 109 4.04 4.52 1.63
CA CYS A 109 3.39 3.92 0.46
C CYS A 109 4.46 3.47 -0.54
N LEU A 110 4.38 2.22 -0.99
CA LEU A 110 5.27 1.68 -2.01
C LEU A 110 4.57 1.69 -3.36
N VAL A 111 5.25 2.17 -4.40
CA VAL A 111 4.73 2.13 -5.77
C VAL A 111 5.78 1.59 -6.73
N ALA A 112 5.31 0.82 -7.71
CA ALA A 112 6.09 0.43 -8.87
C ALA A 112 5.36 0.88 -10.15
N VAL A 113 6.12 1.43 -11.10
CA VAL A 113 5.63 1.85 -12.41
C VAL A 113 6.42 1.13 -13.49
N GLY A 114 5.73 0.37 -14.35
CA GLY A 114 6.34 -0.33 -15.49
C GLY A 114 6.01 0.32 -16.82
N TYR A 115 7.02 0.51 -17.67
CA TYR A 115 6.85 1.15 -18.98
C TYR A 115 7.92 0.70 -19.99
N CYS A 116 7.62 0.90 -21.27
CA CYS A 116 8.54 0.70 -22.39
C CYS A 116 8.23 1.75 -23.48
N ASP A 117 8.98 1.75 -24.58
CA ASP A 117 8.79 2.73 -25.67
C ASP A 117 7.38 2.67 -26.28
N GLU A 118 6.80 1.47 -26.40
CA GLU A 118 5.45 1.28 -26.93
C GLU A 118 4.33 1.44 -25.88
N CYS A 119 4.69 1.59 -24.60
CA CYS A 119 3.78 1.75 -23.47
C CYS A 119 4.42 2.74 -22.48
N PRO A 120 4.39 4.06 -22.79
CA PRO A 120 5.10 5.08 -22.01
C PRO A 120 4.55 5.17 -20.58
N PRO A 121 5.33 5.69 -19.61
CA PRO A 121 4.87 5.76 -18.23
C PRO A 121 3.68 6.71 -18.08
N PRO A 122 2.78 6.46 -17.11
CA PRO A 122 1.79 7.44 -16.71
C PRO A 122 2.47 8.72 -16.16
N PRO A 123 1.79 9.87 -16.16
CA PRO A 123 2.34 11.10 -15.59
C PRO A 123 2.71 10.96 -14.10
N THR A 124 3.95 11.29 -13.75
CA THR A 124 4.47 11.25 -12.36
C THR A 124 4.83 12.65 -11.85
N VAL A 125 3.89 13.60 -11.94
CA VAL A 125 4.15 15.00 -11.55
C VAL A 125 4.35 15.08 -10.04
N PRO A 126 5.49 15.58 -9.53
CA PRO A 126 5.76 15.62 -8.10
C PRO A 126 4.67 16.38 -7.34
N GLY A 127 4.25 15.83 -6.20
CA GLY A 127 3.20 16.40 -5.35
C GLY A 127 1.77 16.18 -5.86
N THR A 128 1.58 15.46 -6.97
CA THR A 128 0.24 15.03 -7.43
C THR A 128 -0.07 13.59 -6.97
N PRO A 129 -1.35 13.24 -6.76
CA PRO A 129 -1.76 11.89 -6.37
C PRO A 129 -1.38 10.82 -7.40
N VAL A 130 -1.03 9.64 -6.90
CA VAL A 130 -0.87 8.45 -7.74
C VAL A 130 -2.24 7.96 -8.21
N ASN A 131 -2.39 7.76 -9.52
CA ASN A 131 -3.57 7.08 -10.06
C ASN A 131 -3.40 5.56 -9.97
N ALA A 132 -3.87 4.97 -8.87
CA ALA A 132 -3.76 3.53 -8.64
C ALA A 132 -4.56 2.67 -9.65
N ASN A 133 -5.45 3.28 -10.46
CA ASN A 133 -6.19 2.57 -11.50
C ASN A 133 -5.39 2.41 -12.81
N ASP A 134 -4.26 3.09 -12.98
CA ASP A 134 -3.42 2.87 -14.15
C ASP A 134 -2.83 1.46 -14.14
N ILE A 135 -3.01 0.72 -15.23
CA ILE A 135 -2.59 -0.68 -15.31
C ILE A 135 -1.08 -0.84 -15.12
N GLN A 136 -0.30 0.19 -15.45
CA GLN A 136 1.15 0.29 -15.31
C GLN A 136 1.60 0.61 -13.89
N VAL A 137 0.67 0.82 -12.95
CA VAL A 137 0.94 1.18 -11.56
C VAL A 137 0.53 0.03 -10.65
N ALA A 138 1.41 -0.31 -9.72
CA ALA A 138 1.06 -1.10 -8.54
C ALA A 138 1.40 -0.31 -7.30
N GLN A 139 0.50 -0.33 -6.32
CA GLN A 139 0.66 0.35 -5.04
C GLN A 139 0.48 -0.65 -3.90
N HIS A 140 1.27 -0.49 -2.84
CA HIS A 140 1.25 -1.38 -1.70
C HIS A 140 1.39 -0.62 -0.39
N ASN A 141 0.23 -0.35 0.21
CA ASN A 141 0.02 0.50 1.37
C ASN A 141 -0.53 -0.32 2.53
N VAL A 142 0.29 -1.23 3.06
CA VAL A 142 -0.13 -2.11 4.16
C VAL A 142 0.83 -2.04 5.33
N ASP A 143 0.28 -1.71 6.49
CA ASP A 143 0.94 -1.77 7.78
C ASP A 143 0.58 -3.08 8.49
N ILE A 144 1.56 -3.68 9.17
CA ILE A 144 1.36 -4.86 10.00
C ILE A 144 1.78 -4.49 11.41
N HIS A 145 0.93 -4.81 12.38
CA HIS A 145 1.17 -4.54 13.78
C HIS A 145 0.98 -5.81 14.60
N GLN A 146 2.06 -6.25 15.27
CA GLN A 146 2.00 -7.34 16.23
C GLN A 146 1.69 -6.75 17.61
N LEU A 147 0.54 -7.10 18.17
CA LEU A 147 0.15 -6.63 19.50
C LEU A 147 1.10 -7.16 20.57
N SER A 148 1.44 -6.29 21.52
CA SER A 148 2.05 -6.71 22.78
C SER A 148 1.00 -7.09 23.82
N ALA A 149 1.40 -7.86 24.84
CA ALA A 149 0.50 -8.29 25.90
C ALA A 149 -0.11 -7.14 26.74
N ALA A 150 0.48 -5.95 26.72
CA ALA A 150 -0.01 -4.79 27.45
C ALA A 150 -0.83 -3.82 26.57
N GLU A 151 -0.81 -4.00 25.26
CA GLU A 151 -1.42 -3.06 24.32
C GLU A 151 -2.92 -3.31 24.21
N THR A 152 -3.73 -2.31 24.53
CA THR A 152 -5.19 -2.37 24.42
C THR A 152 -5.73 -1.46 23.33
N THR A 153 -4.88 -0.63 22.73
CA THR A 153 -5.27 0.31 21.67
C THR A 153 -4.10 0.46 20.71
N VAL A 154 -4.37 0.28 19.43
CA VAL A 154 -3.41 0.54 18.36
C VAL A 154 -3.71 1.92 17.79
N LEU A 155 -2.67 2.74 17.67
CA LEU A 155 -2.69 3.99 16.93
C LEU A 155 -1.84 3.84 15.67
N ARG A 156 -2.45 4.01 14.50
CA ARG A 156 -1.78 3.94 13.21
C ARG A 156 -1.77 5.31 12.54
N PRO A 157 -0.66 6.06 12.63
CA PRO A 157 -0.58 7.37 12.04
C PRO A 157 -0.64 7.33 10.51
N PHE A 158 -1.33 8.31 9.93
CA PHE A 158 -1.29 8.61 8.51
C PHE A 158 -1.54 10.11 8.29
N ASP A 159 -1.05 10.63 7.17
CA ASP A 159 -1.23 12.03 6.81
C ASP A 159 -2.19 12.12 5.60
N ILE A 160 -2.94 13.22 5.53
CA ILE A 160 -3.63 13.68 4.33
C ILE A 160 -2.91 14.95 3.91
N ASN A 161 -2.21 14.90 2.79
CA ASN A 161 -1.44 16.01 2.24
C ASN A 161 -2.03 16.42 0.90
N ASP A 162 -3.33 16.68 0.86
CA ASP A 162 -4.04 16.89 -0.40
C ASP A 162 -4.00 18.36 -0.85
N THR A 163 -3.44 18.61 -2.03
CA THR A 163 -3.30 19.94 -2.62
C THR A 163 -4.46 20.32 -3.53
N GLY A 164 -5.46 19.46 -3.76
CA GLY A 164 -6.49 19.73 -4.76
C GLY A 164 -7.83 18.99 -4.64
N HIS A 165 -7.95 17.97 -3.80
CA HIS A 165 -9.17 17.15 -3.71
C HIS A 165 -9.96 17.40 -2.42
N SER A 166 -11.26 17.11 -2.49
CA SER A 166 -12.19 17.16 -1.37
C SER A 166 -12.89 15.83 -1.23
N GLY A 167 -13.09 15.36 -0.01
CA GLY A 167 -13.68 14.04 0.19
C GLY A 167 -13.83 13.69 1.66
N TYR A 168 -13.80 12.40 1.94
CA TYR A 168 -13.73 11.91 3.31
C TYR A 168 -12.78 10.73 3.42
N VAL A 169 -12.24 10.58 4.62
CA VAL A 169 -11.55 9.37 5.06
C VAL A 169 -12.50 8.57 5.91
N GLN A 170 -12.49 7.25 5.74
CA GLN A 170 -13.26 6.32 6.54
C GLN A 170 -12.40 5.14 6.96
N ILE A 171 -12.50 4.73 8.22
CA ILE A 171 -11.97 3.45 8.68
C ILE A 171 -13.08 2.39 8.67
N SER A 172 -12.77 1.18 8.21
CA SER A 172 -13.67 0.04 8.23
C SER A 172 -12.91 -1.27 8.41
N ARG A 173 -13.55 -2.26 9.02
CA ARG A 173 -13.05 -3.62 9.14
C ARG A 173 -13.29 -4.38 7.83
N ALA A 174 -12.33 -5.18 7.39
CA ALA A 174 -12.42 -5.96 6.17
C ALA A 174 -12.15 -7.45 6.41
N PRO A 175 -12.81 -8.34 5.65
CA PRO A 175 -12.66 -9.78 5.83
C PRO A 175 -11.26 -10.24 5.40
N LEU A 176 -10.60 -11.02 6.25
CA LEU A 176 -9.26 -11.55 5.96
C LEU A 176 -9.25 -12.56 4.82
N ALA A 177 -10.29 -13.40 4.75
CA ALA A 177 -10.40 -14.43 3.72
C ALA A 177 -10.38 -13.85 2.30
N ALA A 178 -11.03 -12.70 2.10
CA ALA A 178 -11.03 -11.98 0.82
C ALA A 178 -9.68 -11.35 0.47
N ASN A 179 -8.75 -11.27 1.43
CA ASN A 179 -7.44 -10.63 1.31
C ASN A 179 -6.29 -11.63 1.53
N SER A 180 -6.52 -12.93 1.30
CA SER A 180 -5.50 -13.97 1.56
C SER A 180 -4.22 -13.81 0.73
N SER A 181 -4.31 -13.22 -0.47
CA SER A 181 -3.14 -12.86 -1.28
C SER A 181 -2.26 -11.84 -0.58
N LEU A 182 -2.87 -10.83 0.05
CA LEU A 182 -2.15 -9.83 0.81
C LEU A 182 -1.39 -10.48 1.97
N LEU A 183 -2.03 -11.37 2.74
CA LEU A 183 -1.38 -12.09 3.85
C LEU A 183 -0.13 -12.85 3.39
N ARG A 184 -0.23 -13.58 2.27
CA ARG A 184 0.92 -14.31 1.69
C ARG A 184 2.07 -13.38 1.30
N THR A 185 1.79 -12.22 0.71
CA THR A 185 2.81 -11.21 0.39
C THR A 185 3.43 -10.55 1.61
N ARG A 186 2.96 -10.89 2.81
CA ARG A 186 3.46 -10.39 4.09
C ARG A 186 4.10 -11.47 4.95
N GLY A 187 4.21 -12.71 4.44
CA GLY A 187 4.70 -13.84 5.22
C GLY A 187 3.72 -14.26 6.34
N ILE A 188 2.48 -13.79 6.30
CA ILE A 188 1.43 -14.18 7.25
C ILE A 188 0.72 -15.43 6.68
N PRO A 189 0.50 -16.48 7.49
CA PRO A 189 -0.25 -17.65 7.05
C PRO A 189 -1.63 -17.26 6.51
N ALA A 190 -2.00 -17.76 5.34
CA ALA A 190 -3.29 -17.45 4.70
C ALA A 190 -4.49 -18.05 5.44
N ASP A 191 -4.24 -19.02 6.30
CA ASP A 191 -5.18 -19.75 7.15
C ASP A 191 -5.23 -19.22 8.60
N ILE A 192 -4.59 -18.07 8.88
CA ILE A 192 -4.70 -17.43 10.19
C ILE A 192 -6.18 -17.16 10.52
N PRO A 193 -6.67 -17.57 11.70
CA PRO A 193 -8.06 -17.31 12.07
C PRO A 193 -8.35 -15.80 12.15
N GLU A 194 -9.50 -15.39 11.62
CA GLU A 194 -9.97 -14.02 11.78
C GLU A 194 -10.43 -13.78 13.22
N ALA A 195 -10.05 -12.63 13.79
CA ALA A 195 -10.52 -12.23 15.10
C ALA A 195 -12.06 -12.16 15.10
N PRO A 196 -12.74 -12.49 16.21
CA PRO A 196 -14.19 -12.59 16.24
C PRO A 196 -14.94 -11.24 16.05
N GLY A 197 -14.21 -10.12 16.03
CA GLY A 197 -14.80 -8.78 15.98
C GLY A 197 -14.97 -8.19 17.39
N GLY A 198 -15.65 -7.04 17.46
CA GLY A 198 -15.94 -6.34 18.72
C GLY A 198 -14.97 -5.21 19.03
N GLU A 199 -13.96 -5.00 18.19
CA GLU A 199 -13.06 -3.86 18.27
C GLU A 199 -13.83 -2.56 18.00
N GLN A 200 -13.60 -1.53 18.81
CA GLN A 200 -14.02 -0.17 18.49
C GLN A 200 -12.99 0.44 17.55
N ILE A 201 -13.46 0.99 16.43
CA ILE A 201 -12.60 1.64 15.44
C ILE A 201 -12.97 3.12 15.33
N GLY A 202 -11.98 3.94 15.00
CA GLY A 202 -12.20 5.37 14.81
C GLY A 202 -11.01 6.06 14.20
N LEU A 203 -11.20 7.34 13.94
CA LEU A 203 -10.18 8.28 13.53
C LEU A 203 -10.00 9.29 14.65
N ALA A 204 -8.76 9.72 14.86
CA ALA A 204 -8.44 10.77 15.81
C ALA A 204 -7.44 11.75 15.21
N ASP A 205 -7.53 13.02 15.58
CA ASP A 205 -6.49 14.01 15.29
C ASP A 205 -5.21 13.62 16.02
N ARG A 206 -4.08 13.58 15.30
CA ARG A 206 -2.80 13.12 15.85
C ARG A 206 -2.17 14.13 16.79
N VAL A 207 -2.46 15.42 16.63
CA VAL A 207 -1.87 16.51 17.40
C VAL A 207 -2.67 16.73 18.69
N THR A 208 -3.99 16.79 18.60
CA THR A 208 -4.87 17.06 19.74
C THR A 208 -5.32 15.79 20.46
N GLY A 209 -5.31 14.64 19.78
CA GLY A 209 -5.89 13.39 20.27
C GLY A 209 -7.41 13.36 20.22
N GLU A 210 -8.07 14.36 19.63
CA GLU A 210 -9.51 14.44 19.53
C GLU A 210 -10.09 13.31 18.68
N ALA A 211 -11.11 12.63 19.20
CA ALA A 211 -11.82 11.60 18.45
C ALA A 211 -12.74 12.23 17.38
N LEU A 212 -12.59 11.78 16.14
CA LEU A 212 -13.30 12.30 14.96
C LEU A 212 -14.38 11.32 14.44
N GLY A 213 -14.57 10.18 15.11
CA GLY A 213 -15.47 9.10 14.69
C GLY A 213 -14.87 8.23 13.57
N GLU A 214 -15.68 7.39 12.93
CA GLU A 214 -15.20 6.46 11.90
C GLU A 214 -14.98 7.12 10.53
N LYS A 215 -15.47 8.36 10.36
CA LYS A 215 -15.48 9.07 9.08
C LYS A 215 -15.26 10.57 9.31
N VAL A 216 -14.30 11.13 8.60
CA VAL A 216 -13.97 12.56 8.65
C VAL A 216 -13.85 13.15 7.25
N SER A 217 -14.47 14.31 7.04
CA SER A 217 -14.35 15.03 5.76
C SER A 217 -13.07 15.86 5.74
N TYR A 218 -12.41 15.94 4.59
CA TYR A 218 -11.23 16.79 4.36
C TYR A 218 -11.46 17.71 3.15
N ARG A 219 -10.77 18.85 3.14
CA ARG A 219 -10.88 19.86 2.08
C ARG A 219 -9.55 20.07 1.33
N PRO A 220 -9.60 20.63 0.10
CA PRO A 220 -8.40 20.92 -0.67
C PRO A 220 -7.50 21.91 0.07
N GLY A 221 -6.19 21.66 0.05
CA GLY A 221 -5.18 22.53 0.65
C GLY A 221 -5.03 22.39 2.16
N GLU A 222 -5.81 21.52 2.81
CA GLU A 222 -5.63 21.19 4.22
C GLU A 222 -4.62 20.06 4.38
N ARG A 223 -3.76 20.18 5.39
CA ARG A 223 -2.94 19.08 5.87
C ARG A 223 -3.57 18.50 7.12
N TRP A 224 -3.96 17.24 7.06
CA TRP A 224 -4.47 16.51 8.22
C TRP A 224 -3.44 15.49 8.68
N GLN A 225 -3.27 15.40 9.99
CA GLN A 225 -2.43 14.40 10.64
C GLN A 225 -3.35 13.56 11.52
N LEU A 226 -3.62 12.33 11.12
CA LEU A 226 -4.62 11.49 11.74
C LEU A 226 -4.01 10.20 12.29
N ASN A 227 -4.71 9.59 13.24
CA ASN A 227 -4.51 8.22 13.66
C ASN A 227 -5.75 7.40 13.32
N ALA A 228 -5.54 6.23 12.72
CA ALA A 228 -6.51 5.15 12.83
C ALA A 228 -6.39 4.54 14.23
N VAL A 229 -7.49 4.55 14.96
CA VAL A 229 -7.62 4.06 16.33
C VAL A 229 -8.35 2.74 16.29
N ILE A 230 -7.73 1.70 16.86
CA ILE A 230 -8.30 0.35 16.93
C ILE A 230 -8.19 -0.14 18.37
N ASP A 231 -9.33 -0.24 19.06
CA ASP A 231 -9.41 -0.83 20.39
C ASP A 231 -9.29 -2.36 20.29
N THR A 232 -8.28 -2.91 20.95
CA THR A 232 -7.93 -4.33 20.93
C THR A 232 -8.09 -4.98 22.30
N ALA A 233 -8.87 -4.37 23.21
CA ALA A 233 -9.12 -4.91 24.54
C ALA A 233 -9.76 -6.31 24.52
N GLN A 234 -10.57 -6.63 23.49
CA GLN A 234 -11.23 -7.93 23.32
C GLN A 234 -10.44 -8.92 22.43
N ARG A 235 -9.13 -8.75 22.31
CA ARG A 235 -8.29 -9.60 21.46
C ARG A 235 -8.35 -11.08 21.82
N VAL A 236 -8.21 -11.92 20.79
CA VAL A 236 -8.05 -13.37 20.91
C VAL A 236 -6.66 -13.75 20.38
N PRO A 237 -5.75 -14.27 21.22
CA PRO A 237 -4.40 -14.64 20.78
C PRO A 237 -4.40 -15.62 19.60
N GLY A 238 -3.47 -15.44 18.65
CA GLY A 238 -3.33 -16.29 17.47
C GLY A 238 -4.34 -15.99 16.36
N THR A 239 -5.05 -14.87 16.45
CA THR A 239 -5.97 -14.38 15.41
C THR A 239 -5.42 -13.12 14.74
N ALA A 240 -6.04 -12.70 13.64
CA ALA A 240 -5.73 -11.43 12.99
C ALA A 240 -7.00 -10.65 12.62
N ALA A 241 -6.86 -9.34 12.46
CA ALA A 241 -7.89 -8.47 11.93
C ALA A 241 -7.32 -7.53 10.88
N LEU A 242 -8.10 -7.21 9.85
CA LEU A 242 -7.74 -6.28 8.78
C LEU A 242 -8.67 -5.06 8.82
N TYR A 243 -8.07 -3.88 8.75
CA TYR A 243 -8.77 -2.61 8.71
C TYR A 243 -8.30 -1.80 7.51
N HIS A 244 -9.23 -1.20 6.78
CA HIS A 244 -8.94 -0.26 5.71
C HIS A 244 -9.27 1.14 6.16
N VAL A 245 -8.31 2.04 5.99
CA VAL A 245 -8.51 3.48 5.94
C VAL A 245 -8.64 3.84 4.47
N SER A 246 -9.83 4.22 4.03
CA SER A 246 -10.15 4.51 2.64
C SER A 246 -10.34 6.00 2.42
N PHE A 247 -9.78 6.51 1.32
CA PHE A 247 -9.93 7.88 0.84
C PHE A 247 -10.99 7.90 -0.23
N VAL A 248 -12.08 8.62 0.00
CA VAL A 248 -13.25 8.61 -0.86
C VAL A 248 -13.53 10.00 -1.41
N GLU A 249 -13.58 10.10 -2.73
CA GLU A 249 -13.92 11.31 -3.47
C GLU A 249 -15.07 11.00 -4.44
N ASN A 250 -16.10 11.85 -4.46
CA ASN A 250 -17.27 11.69 -5.33
C ASN A 250 -17.89 10.27 -5.28
N GLY A 251 -17.85 9.64 -4.11
CA GLY A 251 -18.38 8.29 -3.88
C GLY A 251 -17.47 7.13 -4.33
N SER A 252 -16.30 7.43 -4.90
CA SER A 252 -15.31 6.43 -5.34
C SER A 252 -14.11 6.39 -4.41
N VAL A 253 -13.60 5.19 -4.10
CA VAL A 253 -12.36 5.07 -3.34
C VAL A 253 -11.18 5.35 -4.25
N ILE A 254 -10.40 6.36 -3.92
CA ILE A 254 -9.26 6.84 -4.72
C ILE A 254 -7.90 6.40 -4.16
N GLY A 255 -7.88 5.96 -2.90
CA GLY A 255 -6.67 5.58 -2.20
C GLY A 255 -6.97 4.96 -0.84
N GLY A 256 -5.93 4.51 -0.15
CA GLY A 256 -6.09 3.89 1.15
C GLY A 256 -4.80 3.39 1.77
N VAL A 257 -4.95 3.02 3.04
CA VAL A 257 -3.97 2.30 3.83
C VAL A 257 -4.67 1.15 4.50
N SER A 258 -4.01 0.00 4.55
CA SER A 258 -4.54 -1.17 5.23
C SER A 258 -3.70 -1.51 6.44
N ASN A 259 -4.34 -1.90 7.53
CA ASN A 259 -3.71 -2.23 8.79
C ASN A 259 -4.09 -3.66 9.14
N ILE A 260 -3.10 -4.55 9.19
CA ILE A 260 -3.24 -5.91 9.69
C ILE A 260 -2.78 -5.91 11.14
N ILE A 261 -3.68 -6.26 12.05
CA ILE A 261 -3.39 -6.41 13.48
C ILE A 261 -3.28 -7.90 13.78
N LEU A 262 -2.16 -8.33 14.33
CA LEU A 262 -1.91 -9.69 14.78
C LEU A 262 -2.06 -9.74 16.30
N HIS A 263 -2.97 -10.59 16.79
CA HIS A 263 -3.37 -10.71 18.19
C HIS A 263 -2.63 -11.81 18.96
#